data_AF-A0A7U4KDE9-F1
#
_entry.id   AF-A0A7U4KDE9-F1
#
_cell.length_a   1.000
_cell.length_b   1.000
_cell.length_c   1.000
_cell.angle_alpha   90.00
_cell.angle_beta   90.00
_cell.angle_gamma   90.00
#
_symmetry.space_group_name_H-M   'P 1'
#
loop_
_entity.id
_entity.type
_entity.pdbx_description
1 polymer ?
#
loop_
_entity_poly.entity_id
_entity_poly.type
_entity_poly.pdbx_seq_one_letter_code
_entity_poly.pdbx_strand_id
1 'polypeptide(L)'
;MAFALYIVLKPRECDDKGLDVQRLASFLHRTPSSVVLKIWNIAAYDANRKARGRVGMKHGSKLDSQVWQWYAEDPDTFMEQCLNLLRHALLQADANNFNPAPLASDRYSPLETATTLLVAEHTPTGEERPITTLQRVNQSYFRNSLLQNYHSTCCITGMQIPKLLIASHIKPWKASSAVEKTAASNGLLLNAFHDRAFDQGLISIDDDYRIMVNHDKVRHSDINDKWLYNFEGREISLPTISQPSHEFIEYHHKHIFLADAA
;
A
#
# COMPACT_ATOMS: atom_id res chain seq x y z
N MET A 1 7.29 17.21 1.16
CA MET A 1 6.48 17.38 -0.07
C MET A 1 6.72 16.28 -1.10
N ALA A 2 7.86 16.22 -1.80
CA ALA A 2 8.10 15.18 -2.82
C ALA A 2 8.07 13.74 -2.26
N PHE A 3 8.56 13.54 -1.03
CA PHE A 3 8.43 12.27 -0.30
C PHE A 3 6.95 11.88 -0.10
N ALA A 4 6.11 12.82 0.37
CA ALA A 4 4.68 12.58 0.50
C ALA A 4 4.01 12.25 -0.84
N LEU A 5 4.35 12.94 -1.93
CA LEU A 5 3.82 12.56 -3.26
C LEU A 5 4.24 11.14 -3.66
N TYR A 6 5.48 10.74 -3.40
CA TYR A 6 5.94 9.38 -3.67
C TYR A 6 5.12 8.32 -2.93
N ILE A 7 4.83 8.56 -1.65
CA ILE A 7 4.07 7.62 -0.80
C ILE A 7 2.59 7.57 -1.21
N VAL A 8 2.01 8.73 -1.54
CA VAL A 8 0.56 8.88 -1.74
C VAL A 8 0.12 8.53 -3.16
N LEU A 9 0.93 8.85 -4.18
CA LEU A 9 0.56 8.66 -5.57
C LEU A 9 0.80 7.22 -6.05
N LYS A 10 -0.04 6.74 -6.98
CA LYS A 10 0.29 5.53 -7.72
C LYS A 10 1.46 5.77 -8.69
N PRO A 11 2.20 4.72 -9.08
CA PRO A 11 3.33 4.87 -10.00
C PRO A 11 2.99 5.58 -11.31
N ARG A 12 1.78 5.37 -11.85
CA ARG A 12 1.29 6.02 -13.07
C ARG A 12 0.93 7.50 -12.91
N GLU A 13 0.77 7.96 -11.67
CA GLU A 13 0.47 9.35 -11.31
C GLU A 13 1.76 10.11 -10.94
N CYS A 14 2.87 9.40 -10.68
CA CYS A 14 4.21 9.95 -10.48
C CYS A 14 4.88 10.36 -11.81
N ASP A 15 4.18 11.15 -12.60
CA ASP A 15 4.63 11.63 -13.91
C ASP A 15 4.39 13.13 -14.07
N ASP A 16 4.99 13.74 -15.09
CA ASP A 16 5.04 15.20 -15.27
C ASP A 16 3.68 15.80 -15.68
N LYS A 17 2.78 14.97 -16.19
CA LYS A 17 1.38 15.34 -16.44
C LYS A 17 0.48 14.99 -15.26
N GLY A 18 0.95 14.36 -14.18
CA GLY A 18 0.14 14.08 -12.99
C GLY A 18 -0.35 15.38 -12.33
N LEU A 19 -1.64 15.46 -11.96
CA LEU A 19 -2.24 16.70 -11.45
C LEU A 19 -1.52 17.25 -10.20
N ASP A 20 -1.30 16.42 -9.18
CA ASP A 20 -0.63 16.85 -7.95
C ASP A 20 0.84 17.19 -8.16
N VAL A 21 1.50 16.53 -9.12
CA VAL A 21 2.88 16.84 -9.51
C VAL A 21 2.94 18.23 -10.14
N GLN A 22 2.02 18.53 -11.05
CA GLN A 22 1.93 19.85 -11.69
C GLN A 22 1.58 20.95 -10.68
N ARG A 23 0.64 20.70 -9.75
CA ARG A 23 0.31 21.63 -8.65
C ARG A 23 1.51 21.94 -7.78
N LEU A 24 2.22 20.90 -7.33
CA LEU A 24 3.43 21.09 -6.52
C LEU A 24 4.51 21.85 -7.30
N ALA A 25 4.69 21.54 -8.58
CA ALA A 25 5.65 22.24 -9.43
C ALA A 25 5.32 23.73 -9.55
N SER A 26 4.05 24.06 -9.76
CA SER A 26 3.54 25.44 -9.79
C SER A 26 3.83 26.18 -8.49
N PHE A 27 3.50 25.57 -7.34
CA PHE A 27 3.77 26.14 -6.01
C PHE A 27 5.27 26.37 -5.75
N LEU A 28 6.13 25.45 -6.20
CA LEU A 28 7.58 25.56 -6.02
C LEU A 28 8.29 26.46 -7.03
N HIS A 29 7.56 27.02 -8.01
CA HIS A 29 8.14 27.71 -9.18
C HIS A 29 9.20 26.84 -9.90
N ARG A 30 8.89 25.56 -10.11
CA ARG A 30 9.74 24.57 -10.79
C ARG A 30 8.98 23.91 -11.93
N THR A 31 9.68 23.16 -12.77
CA THR A 31 9.04 22.35 -13.81
C THR A 31 8.50 21.03 -13.22
N PRO A 32 7.37 20.50 -13.73
CA PRO A 32 6.86 19.20 -13.32
C PRO A 32 7.91 18.08 -13.43
N SER A 33 8.71 18.07 -14.51
CA SER A 33 9.78 17.10 -14.69
C SER A 33 10.84 17.15 -13.58
N SER A 34 11.13 18.32 -12.99
CA SER A 34 12.05 18.44 -11.85
C SER A 34 11.46 17.79 -10.58
N VAL A 35 10.16 17.93 -10.37
CA VAL A 35 9.45 17.30 -9.25
C VAL A 35 9.44 15.79 -9.41
N VAL A 36 9.13 15.29 -10.62
CA VAL A 36 9.19 13.87 -10.98
C VAL A 36 10.58 13.29 -10.75
N LEU A 37 11.62 13.99 -11.18
CA LEU A 37 13.01 13.58 -10.95
C LEU A 37 13.29 13.42 -9.45
N LYS A 38 12.86 14.38 -8.62
CA LYS A 38 13.03 14.31 -7.17
C LYS A 38 12.26 13.15 -6.55
N ILE A 39 11.02 12.90 -6.99
CA ILE A 39 10.21 11.74 -6.56
C ILE A 39 10.96 10.44 -6.85
N TRP A 40 11.50 10.27 -8.06
CA TRP A 40 12.19 9.03 -8.44
C TRP A 40 13.58 8.88 -7.80
N ASN A 41 14.26 9.98 -7.47
CA ASN A 41 15.48 9.95 -6.66
C ASN A 41 15.21 9.45 -5.23
N ILE A 42 14.12 9.93 -4.61
CA ILE A 42 13.65 9.43 -3.31
C ILE A 42 13.27 7.95 -3.42
N ALA A 43 12.49 7.58 -4.43
CA ALA A 43 12.04 6.21 -4.66
C ALA A 43 13.21 5.22 -4.79
N ALA A 44 14.37 5.66 -5.28
CA ALA A 44 15.57 4.84 -5.40
C ALA A 44 16.02 4.23 -4.07
N TYR A 45 15.67 4.84 -2.93
CA TYR A 45 16.06 4.40 -1.60
C TYR A 45 15.03 3.51 -0.90
N ASP A 46 13.81 3.42 -1.42
CA ASP A 46 12.72 2.60 -0.87
C ASP A 46 13.08 1.11 -0.85
N ALA A 47 12.97 0.48 0.31
CA ALA A 47 13.22 -0.95 0.49
C ALA A 47 12.28 -1.83 -0.36
N ASN A 48 10.98 -1.51 -0.42
CA ASN A 48 10.00 -2.22 -1.24
C ASN A 48 10.31 -2.08 -2.74
N ARG A 49 10.95 -0.98 -3.15
CA ARG A 49 11.41 -0.77 -4.53
C ARG A 49 12.74 -1.46 -4.83
N LYS A 50 13.72 -1.35 -3.93
CA LYS A 50 15.03 -1.98 -4.08
C LYS A 50 14.93 -3.50 -4.16
N ALA A 51 14.06 -4.11 -3.36
CA ALA A 51 13.77 -5.53 -3.44
C ALA A 51 13.37 -5.98 -4.86
N ARG A 52 12.85 -5.06 -5.71
CA ARG A 52 12.44 -5.33 -7.10
C ARG A 52 13.56 -5.34 -8.13
N GLY A 53 14.80 -5.16 -7.72
CA GLY A 53 15.91 -4.87 -8.63
C GLY A 53 15.74 -3.54 -9.39
N ARG A 54 14.71 -2.74 -9.05
CA ARG A 54 14.48 -1.41 -9.59
C ARG A 54 15.35 -0.42 -8.81
N VAL A 55 16.64 -0.47 -9.08
CA VAL A 55 17.56 0.62 -8.73
C VAL A 55 17.05 1.87 -9.44
N GLY A 56 16.69 2.90 -8.66
CA GLY A 56 16.35 4.21 -9.23
C GLY A 56 17.57 4.81 -9.94
N MET A 57 17.44 6.06 -10.40
CA MET A 57 18.55 6.74 -11.05
C MET A 57 19.80 6.73 -10.14
N LYS A 58 20.98 6.44 -10.71
CA LYS A 58 22.28 6.35 -10.01
C LYS A 58 22.71 7.65 -9.30
N HIS A 59 21.89 8.70 -9.34
CA HIS A 59 22.17 10.05 -8.82
C HIS A 59 21.31 10.43 -7.60
N GLY A 60 20.84 9.44 -6.83
CA GLY A 60 20.28 9.70 -5.51
C GLY A 60 21.26 10.52 -4.66
N SER A 61 20.82 11.67 -4.14
CA SER A 61 21.66 12.49 -3.28
C SER A 61 21.76 11.87 -1.88
N LYS A 62 22.80 12.19 -1.12
CA LYS A 62 22.89 11.80 0.31
C LYS A 62 21.63 12.20 1.10
N LEU A 63 21.03 13.34 0.73
CA LEU A 63 19.80 13.84 1.32
C LEU A 63 18.60 12.93 1.03
N ASP A 64 18.52 12.30 -0.14
CA ASP A 64 17.41 11.37 -0.46
C ASP A 64 17.46 10.12 0.40
N SER A 65 18.66 9.59 0.68
CA SER A 65 18.85 8.50 1.65
C SER A 65 18.49 8.95 3.08
N GLN A 66 18.88 10.16 3.46
CA GLN A 66 18.61 10.72 4.78
C GLN A 66 17.11 10.87 5.04
N VAL A 67 16.33 11.24 4.01
CA VAL A 67 14.87 11.32 4.11
C VAL A 67 14.24 9.99 4.52
N TRP A 68 14.76 8.86 4.02
CA TRP A 68 14.31 7.54 4.45
C TRP A 68 14.76 7.16 5.86
N GLN A 69 15.91 7.68 6.31
CA GLN A 69 16.34 7.49 7.70
C GLN A 69 15.43 8.24 8.67
N TRP A 70 15.08 9.49 8.38
CA TRP A 70 14.11 10.25 9.17
C TRP A 70 12.74 9.56 9.20
N TYR A 71 12.30 9.03 8.06
CA TYR A 71 11.09 8.22 8.02
C TYR A 71 11.19 6.96 8.87
N ALA A 72 12.33 6.26 8.90
CA ALA A 72 12.50 5.05 9.69
C ALA A 72 12.58 5.30 11.21
N GLU A 73 13.11 6.46 11.62
CA GLU A 73 13.26 6.86 13.04
C GLU A 73 11.91 7.20 13.70
N ASP A 74 11.11 8.05 13.06
CA ASP A 74 9.77 8.42 13.54
C ASP A 74 8.80 8.55 12.34
N PRO A 75 8.29 7.42 11.83
CA PRO A 75 7.47 7.38 10.62
C PRO A 75 6.23 8.26 10.71
N ASP A 76 5.59 8.28 11.88
CA ASP A 76 4.29 8.93 12.05
C ASP A 76 4.46 10.45 12.09
N THR A 77 5.34 10.97 12.94
CA THR A 77 5.61 12.42 13.02
C THR A 77 6.21 12.94 11.72
N PHE A 78 7.16 12.22 11.12
CA PHE A 78 7.80 12.63 9.87
C PHE A 78 6.80 12.71 8.71
N MET A 79 5.92 11.70 8.60
CA MET A 79 4.89 11.71 7.58
C MET A 79 3.85 12.79 7.83
N GLU A 80 3.42 13.01 9.07
CA GLU A 80 2.50 14.10 9.39
C GLU A 80 3.04 15.45 8.91
N GLN A 81 4.31 15.75 9.18
CA GLN A 81 4.97 16.96 8.68
C GLN A 81 5.01 17.00 7.15
N CYS A 82 5.39 15.90 6.51
CA CYS A 82 5.47 15.81 5.06
C CYS A 82 4.11 16.03 4.37
N LEU A 83 3.04 15.46 4.94
CA LEU A 83 1.68 15.55 4.45
C LEU A 83 1.10 16.95 4.68
N ASN A 84 1.38 17.57 5.83
CA ASN A 84 0.98 18.96 6.11
C ASN A 84 1.61 19.94 5.11
N LEU A 85 2.92 19.82 4.85
CA LEU A 85 3.60 20.64 3.85
C LEU A 85 3.04 20.42 2.45
N LEU A 86 2.75 19.16 2.08
CA LEU A 86 2.17 18.85 0.77
C LEU A 86 0.75 19.42 0.64
N ARG A 87 -0.11 19.22 1.64
CA ARG A 87 -1.47 19.76 1.67
C ARG A 87 -1.47 21.28 1.48
N HIS A 88 -0.63 21.99 2.23
CA HIS A 88 -0.49 23.43 2.09
C HIS A 88 -0.07 23.84 0.67
N ALA A 89 0.93 23.17 0.09
CA ALA A 89 1.39 23.44 -1.27
C ALA A 89 0.29 23.23 -2.32
N LEU A 90 -0.47 22.13 -2.22
CA LEU A 90 -1.55 21.83 -3.16
C LEU A 90 -2.69 22.87 -3.08
N LEU A 91 -3.09 23.26 -1.87
CA LEU A 91 -4.13 24.27 -1.66
C LEU A 91 -3.71 25.65 -2.18
N GLN A 92 -2.46 26.06 -1.96
CA GLN A 92 -1.97 27.35 -2.47
C GLN A 92 -1.82 27.36 -4.00
N ALA A 93 -1.46 26.24 -4.61
CA ALA A 93 -1.42 26.14 -6.07
C ALA A 93 -2.82 26.41 -6.67
N ASP A 94 -3.87 25.79 -6.12
CA ASP A 94 -5.24 25.99 -6.59
C ASP A 94 -5.73 27.43 -6.39
N ALA A 95 -5.35 28.08 -5.29
CA ALA A 95 -5.69 29.48 -5.02
C ALA A 95 -5.05 30.48 -6.02
N ASN A 96 -3.93 30.10 -6.65
CA ASN A 96 -3.15 30.97 -7.55
C ASN A 96 -3.53 30.78 -9.04
N ASN A 97 -4.77 30.41 -9.35
CA ASN A 97 -5.26 30.15 -10.73
C ASN A 97 -4.40 29.15 -11.51
N PHE A 98 -3.97 28.07 -10.83
CA PHE A 98 -3.24 26.98 -11.47
C PHE A 98 -4.05 26.37 -12.63
N ASN A 99 -3.43 26.30 -13.81
CA ASN A 99 -4.02 25.68 -14.99
C ASN A 99 -3.19 24.46 -15.42
N PRO A 100 -3.66 23.23 -15.15
CA PRO A 100 -2.91 22.02 -15.48
C PRO A 100 -2.83 21.80 -17.00
N ALA A 101 -1.75 21.18 -17.45
CA ALA A 101 -1.67 20.58 -18.77
C ALA A 101 -2.78 19.52 -18.95
N PRO A 102 -3.33 19.35 -20.17
CA PRO A 102 -4.39 18.38 -20.43
C PRO A 102 -4.04 16.99 -19.93
N LEU A 103 -4.85 16.47 -19.02
CA LEU A 103 -4.75 15.11 -18.51
C LEU A 103 -5.32 14.14 -19.55
N ALA A 104 -4.67 12.99 -19.74
CA ALA A 104 -5.27 11.91 -20.52
C ALA A 104 -6.55 11.41 -19.82
N SER A 105 -7.57 11.03 -20.60
CA SER A 105 -8.90 10.67 -20.11
C SER A 105 -8.92 9.52 -19.10
N ASP A 106 -7.93 8.63 -19.16
CA ASP A 106 -7.74 7.49 -18.26
C ASP A 106 -7.07 7.85 -16.91
N ARG A 107 -6.50 9.05 -16.80
CA ARG A 107 -5.84 9.57 -15.58
C ARG A 107 -6.80 10.16 -14.57
N TYR A 108 -8.06 10.38 -14.95
CA TYR A 108 -9.16 10.76 -14.07
C TYR A 108 -9.73 9.58 -13.26
N SER A 109 -9.04 8.44 -13.25
CA SER A 109 -9.43 7.30 -12.42
C SER A 109 -9.54 7.75 -10.95
N PRO A 110 -10.74 7.65 -10.32
CA PRO A 110 -11.01 8.12 -8.94
C PRO A 110 -10.23 7.41 -7.84
N LEU A 111 -9.26 6.59 -8.23
CA LEU A 111 -8.41 5.89 -7.30
C LEU A 111 -7.48 6.95 -6.67
N GLU A 112 -7.97 7.57 -5.60
CA GLU A 112 -7.21 8.24 -4.55
C GLU A 112 -5.98 9.05 -5.00
N THR A 113 -6.21 10.15 -5.71
CA THR A 113 -5.21 11.20 -5.94
C THR A 113 -4.76 11.80 -4.59
N ALA A 114 -3.56 12.39 -4.50
CA ALA A 114 -3.07 12.93 -3.22
C ALA A 114 -3.96 14.05 -2.69
N THR A 115 -4.50 14.89 -3.58
CA THR A 115 -5.53 15.86 -3.19
C THR A 115 -6.73 15.19 -2.50
N THR A 116 -7.29 14.11 -3.05
CA THR A 116 -8.42 13.40 -2.43
C THR A 116 -8.04 12.80 -1.07
N LEU A 117 -6.86 12.20 -0.94
CA LEU A 117 -6.44 11.59 0.32
C LEU A 117 -6.15 12.62 1.43
N LEU A 118 -5.65 13.79 1.07
CA LEU A 118 -5.17 14.81 2.01
C LEU A 118 -6.17 15.93 2.30
N VAL A 119 -7.06 16.21 1.34
CA VAL A 119 -7.98 17.36 1.33
C VAL A 119 -9.44 16.91 1.41
N ALA A 120 -9.73 15.61 1.46
CA ALA A 120 -11.05 15.13 1.84
C ALA A 120 -11.31 15.48 3.32
N GLU A 121 -11.65 16.74 3.56
CA GLU A 121 -12.30 17.20 4.76
C GLU A 121 -13.65 16.51 4.83
N HIS A 122 -13.91 15.88 5.96
CA HIS A 122 -15.17 15.22 6.28
C HIS A 122 -16.37 16.05 5.82
N THR A 123 -17.27 15.44 5.05
CA THR A 123 -18.66 15.90 4.97
C THR A 123 -19.53 14.71 4.56
N PRO A 124 -20.77 14.52 5.07
CA PRO A 124 -21.41 14.98 6.31
C PRO A 124 -21.83 13.79 7.23
N THR A 125 -22.26 14.15 8.45
CA THR A 125 -23.09 13.43 9.44
C THR A 125 -23.54 11.99 9.12
N GLY A 126 -22.97 11.04 9.88
CA GLY A 126 -23.38 9.64 9.95
C GLY A 126 -22.31 8.80 10.66
N GLU A 127 -21.91 9.20 11.86
CA GLU A 127 -20.94 8.56 12.79
C GLU A 127 -20.05 7.43 12.23
N GLU A 128 -19.17 7.73 11.26
CA GLU A 128 -18.03 6.86 10.95
C GLU A 128 -16.83 7.28 11.80
N ARG A 129 -16.12 6.30 12.39
CA ARG A 129 -14.87 6.56 13.11
C ARG A 129 -13.90 7.30 12.16
N PRO A 130 -13.45 8.52 12.50
CA PRO A 130 -12.54 9.24 11.63
C PRO A 130 -11.20 8.49 11.54
N ILE A 131 -10.94 7.90 10.38
CA ILE A 131 -9.61 7.38 10.05
C ILE A 131 -8.69 8.58 9.82
N THR A 132 -7.55 8.64 10.50
CA THR A 132 -6.58 9.72 10.31
C THR A 132 -6.01 9.71 8.90
N THR A 133 -5.69 10.89 8.35
CA THR A 133 -5.07 11.03 7.02
C THR A 133 -3.84 10.15 6.86
N LEU A 134 -3.00 10.08 7.89
CA LEU A 134 -1.80 9.25 7.90
C LEU A 134 -2.11 7.76 7.73
N GLN A 135 -3.14 7.25 8.42
CA GLN A 135 -3.55 5.86 8.28
C GLN A 135 -4.03 5.55 6.86
N ARG A 136 -4.82 6.45 6.23
CA ARG A 136 -5.25 6.28 4.82
C ARG A 136 -4.05 6.21 3.88
N VAL A 137 -3.08 7.11 4.05
CA VAL A 137 -1.87 7.18 3.23
C VAL A 137 -1.03 5.91 3.34
N ASN A 138 -0.77 5.45 4.57
CA ASN A 138 0.02 4.24 4.78
C ASN A 138 -0.68 2.99 4.22
N GLN A 139 -2.01 2.88 4.37
CA GLN A 139 -2.79 1.78 3.77
C GLN A 139 -2.76 1.83 2.24
N SER A 140 -2.89 3.01 1.63
CA SER A 140 -2.81 3.17 0.18
C SER A 140 -1.42 2.79 -0.36
N TYR A 141 -0.36 3.23 0.32
CA TYR A 141 1.02 2.85 -0.02
C TYR A 141 1.26 1.35 0.06
N PHE A 142 0.83 0.71 1.16
CA PHE A 142 0.94 -0.74 1.35
C PHE A 142 0.18 -1.50 0.25
N ARG A 143 -1.07 -1.09 -0.03
CA ARG A 143 -1.87 -1.67 -1.11
C ARG A 143 -1.19 -1.58 -2.47
N ASN A 144 -0.70 -0.39 -2.82
CA ASN A 144 -0.03 -0.17 -4.10
C ASN A 144 1.26 -1.00 -4.22
N SER A 145 1.96 -1.20 -3.10
CA SER A 145 3.15 -2.04 -3.02
C SER A 145 2.79 -3.52 -3.32
N LEU A 146 1.72 -4.05 -2.73
CA LEU A 146 1.29 -5.44 -2.98
C LEU A 146 0.72 -5.65 -4.39
N LEU A 147 -0.08 -4.71 -4.92
CA LEU A 147 -0.56 -4.79 -6.31
C LEU A 147 0.60 -4.89 -7.31
N GLN A 148 1.73 -4.25 -7.02
CA GLN A 148 2.93 -4.36 -7.84
C GLN A 148 3.72 -5.64 -7.55
N ASN A 149 3.81 -6.06 -6.29
CA ASN A 149 4.54 -7.26 -5.85
C ASN A 149 3.95 -8.55 -6.44
N TYR A 150 2.61 -8.63 -6.51
CA TYR A 150 1.85 -9.77 -7.01
C TYR A 150 1.30 -9.58 -8.43
N HIS A 151 1.79 -8.58 -9.18
CA HIS A 151 1.31 -8.29 -10.54
C HIS A 151 -0.24 -8.22 -10.66
N SER A 152 -0.88 -7.59 -9.66
CA SER A 152 -2.34 -7.46 -9.56
C SER A 152 -3.09 -8.80 -9.64
N THR A 153 -2.50 -9.86 -9.08
CA THR A 153 -3.02 -11.23 -9.11
C THR A 153 -3.20 -11.76 -7.69
N CYS A 154 -4.36 -12.33 -7.36
CA CYS A 154 -4.58 -12.99 -6.08
C CYS A 154 -3.63 -14.19 -5.92
N CYS A 155 -2.90 -14.28 -4.81
CA CYS A 155 -1.90 -15.33 -4.61
C CYS A 155 -2.50 -16.72 -4.37
N ILE A 156 -3.79 -16.83 -4.01
CA ILE A 156 -4.49 -18.12 -3.83
C ILE A 156 -5.19 -18.56 -5.13
N THR A 157 -5.98 -17.67 -5.73
CA THR A 157 -6.90 -18.05 -6.83
C THR A 157 -6.43 -17.64 -8.22
N GLY A 158 -5.40 -16.82 -8.34
CA GLY A 158 -4.98 -16.24 -9.62
C GLY A 158 -5.91 -15.14 -10.15
N MET A 159 -6.90 -14.67 -9.37
CA MET A 159 -7.84 -13.62 -9.80
C MET A 159 -7.11 -12.30 -10.13
N GLN A 160 -7.42 -11.72 -11.30
CA GLN A 160 -6.79 -10.48 -11.81
C GLN A 160 -7.79 -9.33 -11.98
N ILE A 161 -8.69 -9.16 -11.00
CA ILE A 161 -9.66 -8.07 -10.98
C ILE A 161 -9.30 -7.12 -9.84
N PRO A 162 -8.53 -6.04 -10.06
CA PRO A 162 -7.98 -5.21 -8.98
C PRO A 162 -9.01 -4.66 -7.99
N LYS A 163 -10.26 -4.46 -8.42
CA LYS A 163 -11.38 -4.02 -7.57
C LYS A 163 -11.82 -5.07 -6.54
N LEU A 164 -11.54 -6.35 -6.78
CA LEU A 164 -11.85 -7.46 -5.87
C LEU A 164 -10.65 -7.91 -5.05
N LEU A 165 -9.47 -7.31 -5.28
CA LEU A 165 -8.25 -7.64 -4.56
C LEU A 165 -8.09 -6.77 -3.34
N ILE A 166 -7.74 -7.39 -2.22
CA ILE A 166 -7.45 -6.77 -0.92
C ILE A 166 -5.97 -6.99 -0.60
N ALA A 167 -5.35 -5.94 -0.07
CA ALA A 167 -4.00 -5.99 0.45
C ALA A 167 -4.10 -6.39 1.93
N SER A 168 -4.02 -7.69 2.18
CA SER A 168 -4.19 -8.29 3.51
C SER A 168 -2.86 -8.26 4.26
N HIS A 169 -2.88 -7.85 5.53
CA HIS A 169 -1.72 -7.91 6.41
C HIS A 169 -1.59 -9.32 7.00
N ILE A 170 -0.38 -9.89 6.98
CA ILE A 170 -0.12 -11.19 7.61
C ILE A 170 -0.12 -11.02 9.14
N LYS A 171 0.77 -10.18 9.65
CA LYS A 171 0.72 -9.66 11.02
C LYS A 171 -0.21 -8.44 11.03
N PRO A 172 -1.32 -8.45 11.80
CA PRO A 172 -2.33 -7.40 11.74
C PRO A 172 -1.78 -6.02 12.06
N TRP A 173 -2.33 -5.01 11.41
CA TRP A 173 -1.97 -3.60 11.58
C TRP A 173 -1.80 -3.15 13.05
N LYS A 174 -2.70 -3.60 13.93
CA LYS A 174 -2.70 -3.22 15.36
C LYS A 174 -1.49 -3.78 16.13
N ALA A 175 -0.96 -4.93 15.69
CA ALA A 175 0.20 -5.59 16.28
C ALA A 175 1.51 -5.20 15.59
N SER A 176 1.43 -4.56 14.42
CA SER A 176 2.59 -4.19 13.62
C SER A 176 3.26 -2.90 14.08
N SER A 177 4.59 -2.87 14.03
CA SER A 177 5.39 -1.64 14.10
C SER A 177 5.11 -0.75 12.88
N ALA A 178 5.53 0.52 12.95
CA ALA A 178 5.32 1.46 11.86
C ALA A 178 6.00 1.03 10.53
N VAL A 179 7.17 0.38 10.60
CA VAL A 179 7.84 -0.19 9.42
C VAL A 179 7.08 -1.42 8.89
N GLU A 180 6.64 -2.31 9.79
CA GLU A 180 5.90 -3.53 9.41
C GLU A 180 4.54 -3.24 8.76
N LYS A 181 3.88 -2.13 9.14
CA LYS A 181 2.59 -1.69 8.58
C LYS A 181 2.66 -1.39 7.08
N THR A 182 3.85 -1.06 6.57
CA THR A 182 4.08 -0.69 5.17
C THR A 182 5.03 -1.65 4.42
N ALA A 183 5.53 -2.68 5.10
CA ALA A 183 6.42 -3.68 4.53
C ALA A 183 5.67 -4.64 3.61
N ALA A 184 6.08 -4.76 2.35
CA ALA A 184 5.42 -5.68 1.40
C ALA A 184 5.55 -7.16 1.81
N SER A 185 6.60 -7.52 2.56
CA SER A 185 6.78 -8.86 3.13
C SER A 185 5.78 -9.20 4.24
N ASN A 186 5.08 -8.21 4.81
CA ASN A 186 3.98 -8.39 5.75
C ASN A 186 2.61 -8.48 5.04
N GLY A 187 2.59 -8.83 3.76
CA GLY A 187 1.38 -8.69 2.96
C GLY A 187 1.12 -9.80 1.96
N LEU A 188 -0.16 -10.14 1.83
CA LEU A 188 -0.71 -11.02 0.80
C LEU A 188 -1.70 -10.23 -0.06
N LEU A 189 -1.68 -10.47 -1.37
CA LEU A 189 -2.73 -9.97 -2.25
C LEU A 189 -3.79 -11.05 -2.41
N LEU A 190 -4.93 -10.86 -1.76
CA LEU A 190 -6.02 -11.83 -1.72
C LEU A 190 -7.26 -11.28 -2.42
N ASN A 191 -8.19 -12.15 -2.82
CA ASN A 191 -9.53 -11.68 -3.13
C ASN A 191 -10.32 -11.47 -1.82
N ALA A 192 -11.39 -10.68 -1.87
CA ALA A 192 -12.16 -10.29 -0.69
C ALA A 192 -12.66 -11.45 0.19
N PHE A 193 -13.00 -12.60 -0.39
CA PHE A 193 -13.43 -13.77 0.38
C PHE A 193 -12.27 -14.39 1.17
N HIS A 194 -11.15 -14.64 0.49
CA HIS A 194 -9.99 -15.28 1.14
C HIS A 194 -9.29 -14.34 2.11
N ASP A 195 -9.29 -13.03 1.84
CA ASP A 195 -8.87 -12.00 2.79
C ASP A 195 -9.66 -12.11 4.11
N ARG A 196 -10.99 -12.12 4.03
CA ARG A 196 -11.83 -12.26 5.22
C ARG A 196 -11.63 -13.60 5.93
N ALA A 197 -11.43 -14.69 5.20
CA ALA A 197 -11.16 -16.01 5.78
C ALA A 197 -9.82 -16.05 6.51
N PHE A 198 -8.79 -15.43 5.92
CA PHE A 198 -7.45 -15.33 6.50
C PHE A 198 -7.47 -14.46 7.77
N ASP A 199 -8.05 -13.27 7.71
CA ASP A 199 -8.21 -12.34 8.85
C ASP A 199 -8.98 -12.93 10.05
N GLN A 200 -9.80 -13.97 9.82
CA GLN A 200 -10.55 -14.67 10.87
C GLN A 200 -9.85 -15.95 11.35
N GLY A 201 -8.69 -16.27 10.79
CA GLY A 201 -7.97 -17.52 11.09
C GLY A 201 -8.73 -18.76 10.64
N LEU A 202 -9.64 -18.65 9.66
CA LEU A 202 -10.27 -19.81 9.02
C LEU A 202 -9.30 -20.50 8.06
N ILE A 203 -8.41 -19.72 7.47
CA ILE A 203 -7.28 -20.20 6.69
C ILE A 203 -5.98 -19.55 7.16
N SER A 204 -4.85 -20.19 6.91
CA SER A 204 -3.52 -19.64 7.10
C SER A 204 -2.59 -20.17 6.00
N ILE A 205 -1.31 -19.84 6.11
CA ILE A 205 -0.24 -20.37 5.29
C ILE A 205 0.81 -20.98 6.22
N ASP A 206 1.44 -22.08 5.81
CA ASP A 206 2.56 -22.71 6.54
C ASP A 206 3.95 -22.18 6.09
N ASP A 207 5.02 -22.70 6.68
CA ASP A 207 6.39 -22.28 6.36
C ASP A 207 6.86 -22.67 4.95
N ASP A 208 6.18 -23.62 4.31
CA ASP A 208 6.36 -24.04 2.91
C ASP A 208 5.45 -23.24 1.96
N TYR A 209 4.80 -22.19 2.45
CA TYR A 209 3.85 -21.35 1.72
C TYR A 209 2.61 -22.09 1.20
N ARG A 210 2.23 -23.20 1.85
CA ARG A 210 1.02 -23.94 1.53
C ARG A 210 -0.16 -23.45 2.36
N ILE A 211 -1.32 -23.45 1.73
CA ILE A 211 -2.57 -23.02 2.34
C ILE A 211 -3.03 -24.06 3.36
N MET A 212 -3.38 -23.60 4.56
CA MET A 212 -3.95 -24.41 5.63
C MET A 212 -5.40 -24.00 5.86
N VAL A 213 -6.29 -24.95 6.11
CA VAL A 213 -7.65 -24.68 6.58
C VAL A 213 -7.74 -25.05 8.07
N ASN A 214 -8.40 -24.24 8.88
CA ASN A 214 -8.62 -24.58 10.29
C ASN A 214 -9.82 -25.54 10.39
N HIS A 215 -9.55 -26.84 10.56
CA HIS A 215 -10.57 -27.89 10.62
C HIS A 215 -11.48 -27.79 11.85
N ASP A 216 -11.07 -27.12 12.92
CA ASP A 216 -11.90 -26.91 14.11
C ASP A 216 -12.91 -25.76 13.89
N LYS A 217 -12.52 -24.75 13.09
CA LYS A 217 -13.34 -23.56 12.79
C LYS A 217 -14.19 -23.72 11.53
N VAL A 218 -13.76 -24.55 10.58
CA VAL A 218 -14.42 -24.76 9.29
C VAL A 218 -14.92 -26.19 9.25
N ARG A 219 -16.23 -26.37 9.04
CA ARG A 219 -16.82 -27.70 8.82
C ARG A 219 -16.86 -28.01 7.33
N HIS A 220 -16.63 -29.26 6.98
CA HIS A 220 -16.83 -29.75 5.61
C HIS A 220 -18.28 -29.56 5.14
N SER A 221 -18.42 -29.10 3.90
CA SER A 221 -19.66 -29.01 3.14
C SER A 221 -19.29 -28.77 1.68
N ASP A 222 -20.17 -29.10 0.73
CA ASP A 222 -19.89 -28.91 -0.71
C ASP A 222 -19.37 -27.50 -1.06
N ILE A 223 -19.87 -26.48 -0.37
CA ILE A 223 -19.47 -25.09 -0.59
C ILE A 223 -18.13 -24.77 0.10
N ASN A 224 -17.93 -25.16 1.35
CA ASN A 224 -16.67 -24.91 2.04
C ASN A 224 -15.53 -25.70 1.40
N ASP A 225 -15.82 -26.90 0.91
CA ASP A 225 -14.86 -27.72 0.21
C ASP A 225 -14.44 -27.03 -1.09
N LYS A 226 -15.40 -26.50 -1.85
CA LYS A 226 -15.11 -25.76 -3.08
C LYS A 226 -14.32 -24.47 -2.85
N TRP A 227 -14.66 -23.71 -1.81
CA TRP A 227 -14.13 -22.36 -1.59
C TRP A 227 -12.90 -22.29 -0.67
N LEU A 228 -12.66 -23.30 0.17
CA LEU A 228 -11.56 -23.36 1.12
C LEU A 228 -10.72 -24.64 0.93
N TYR A 229 -11.29 -25.83 1.18
CA TYR A 229 -10.50 -27.07 1.21
C TYR A 229 -9.90 -27.47 -0.15
N ASN A 230 -10.53 -27.09 -1.26
CA ASN A 230 -9.97 -27.31 -2.59
C ASN A 230 -8.60 -26.64 -2.76
N PHE A 231 -8.29 -25.63 -1.95
CA PHE A 231 -6.99 -24.94 -1.93
C PHE A 231 -6.03 -25.47 -0.87
N GLU A 232 -6.50 -26.27 0.09
CA GLU A 232 -5.66 -26.81 1.16
C GLU A 232 -4.46 -27.60 0.60
N GLY A 233 -3.29 -27.39 1.19
CA GLY A 233 -2.03 -28.00 0.77
C GLY A 233 -1.43 -27.45 -0.52
N ARG A 234 -2.13 -26.57 -1.25
CA ARG A 234 -1.57 -25.91 -2.44
C ARG A 234 -0.65 -24.78 -2.00
N GLU A 235 0.47 -24.65 -2.70
CA GLU A 235 1.37 -23.51 -2.54
C GLU A 235 0.74 -22.25 -3.13
N ILE A 236 0.82 -21.12 -2.40
CA ILE A 236 0.41 -19.83 -2.94
C ILE A 236 1.36 -19.39 -4.06
N SER A 237 0.85 -18.58 -4.98
CA SER A 237 1.72 -17.90 -5.94
C SER A 237 2.58 -16.88 -5.21
N LEU A 238 3.87 -17.20 -5.06
CA LEU A 238 4.83 -16.31 -4.42
C LEU A 238 5.16 -15.11 -5.31
N PRO A 239 5.28 -13.91 -4.73
CA PRO A 239 5.74 -12.76 -5.47
C PRO A 239 7.23 -12.92 -5.77
N THR A 240 7.67 -12.46 -6.93
CA THR A 240 9.06 -12.60 -7.41
C THR A 240 10.05 -11.72 -6.64
N ILE A 241 9.55 -10.80 -5.81
CA ILE A 241 10.30 -9.66 -5.29
C ILE A 241 10.41 -9.74 -3.77
N SER A 242 9.30 -9.55 -3.07
CA SER A 242 9.25 -9.46 -1.62
C SER A 242 8.32 -10.55 -1.14
N GLN A 243 8.89 -11.71 -0.85
CA GLN A 243 8.13 -12.85 -0.34
C GLN A 243 7.57 -12.54 1.05
N PRO A 244 6.43 -13.15 1.41
CA PRO A 244 5.94 -13.17 2.78
C PRO A 244 7.03 -13.64 3.74
N SER A 245 7.30 -12.86 4.80
CA SER A 245 8.29 -13.24 5.81
C SER A 245 7.74 -14.35 6.70
N HIS A 246 8.55 -15.37 6.96
CA HIS A 246 8.24 -16.44 7.93
C HIS A 246 7.88 -15.89 9.30
N GLU A 247 8.52 -14.82 9.77
CA GLU A 247 8.20 -14.20 11.06
C GLU A 247 6.74 -13.72 11.15
N PHE A 248 6.21 -13.14 10.06
CA PHE A 248 4.81 -12.70 10.04
C PHE A 248 3.86 -13.88 9.92
N ILE A 249 4.23 -14.90 9.14
CA ILE A 249 3.45 -16.14 9.00
C ILE A 249 3.34 -16.84 10.36
N GLU A 250 4.46 -16.98 11.08
CA GLU A 250 4.50 -17.55 12.43
C GLU A 250 3.60 -16.76 13.40
N TYR A 251 3.66 -15.41 13.34
CA TYR A 251 2.76 -14.57 14.14
C TYR A 251 1.29 -14.85 13.83
N HIS A 252 0.91 -14.86 12.55
CA HIS A 252 -0.47 -15.13 12.13
C HIS A 252 -0.94 -16.51 12.61
N HIS A 253 -0.10 -17.53 12.39
CA HIS A 253 -0.40 -18.91 12.77
C HIS A 253 -0.66 -19.01 14.28
N LYS A 254 0.22 -18.43 15.11
CA LYS A 254 0.12 -18.49 16.57
C LYS A 254 -1.01 -17.66 17.15
N HIS A 255 -1.22 -16.44 16.65
CA HIS A 255 -2.09 -15.45 17.30
C HIS A 255 -3.46 -15.30 16.66
N ILE A 256 -3.70 -15.89 15.48
CA ILE A 256 -4.94 -15.71 14.72
C ILE A 256 -5.50 -17.07 14.31
N PHE A 257 -4.69 -17.89 13.62
CA PHE A 257 -5.13 -19.18 13.12
C PHE A 257 -5.45 -20.15 14.27
N LEU A 258 -4.53 -20.29 15.24
CA LEU A 258 -4.69 -21.16 16.41
C LEU A 258 -5.40 -20.49 17.59
N ALA A 259 -5.72 -19.20 17.52
CA ALA A 259 -6.46 -18.54 18.59
C ALA A 259 -7.89 -19.12 18.67
N ASP A 260 -8.31 -19.53 19.86
CA ASP A 260 -9.68 -19.96 20.11
C ASP A 260 -10.65 -18.82 19.80
N ALA A 261 -11.85 -19.17 19.32
CA ALA A 261 -12.92 -18.20 19.16
C ALA A 261 -13.35 -17.71 20.55
N ALA A 262 -12.90 -16.52 20.94
CA ALA A 262 -13.32 -15.83 22.15
C ALA A 262 -14.81 -15.45 22.08
#